data_AF-A0A2Z5ZMG4-F1
#
_entry.id   AF-A0A2Z5ZMG4-F1
#
_cell.length_a   1.000
_cell.length_b   1.000
_cell.length_c   1.000
_cell.angle_alpha   90.00
_cell.angle_beta   90.00
_cell.angle_gamma   90.00
#
_symmetry.space_group_name_H-M   'P 1'
#
loop_
_entity.id
_entity.type
_entity.pdbx_description
1 polymer ?
#
loop_
_entity_poly.entity_id
_entity_poly.type
_entity_poly.pdbx_seq_one_letter_code
_entity_poly.pdbx_strand_id
1 'polypeptide(L)' 'MQHRVQKASEMLRKTNLSIIEIALGIGYDSPSHFAQVFRRVTGVSPRHYRKL' A
#
# COMPACT_ATOMS: atom_id res chain seq x y z
N MET A 1 7.38 7.62 8.94
CA MET A 1 6.18 6.86 8.45
C MET A 1 5.74 7.20 7.03
N GLN A 2 5.80 8.45 6.56
CA GLN A 2 5.22 8.85 5.26
C GLN A 2 5.87 8.19 4.02
N HIS A 3 7.19 7.96 4.04
CA HIS A 3 7.92 7.34 2.92
C HIS A 3 7.41 5.95 2.52
N ARG A 4 6.90 5.13 3.47
CA ARG A 4 6.43 3.77 3.16
C ARG A 4 5.14 3.80 2.36
N VAL A 5 4.20 4.68 2.73
CA VAL A 5 2.92 4.83 2.00
C VAL A 5 3.17 5.38 0.61
N GLN A 6 4.07 6.35 0.47
CA GLN A 6 4.43 6.93 -0.82
C GLN A 6 5.05 5.89 -1.76
N LYS A 7 6.00 5.08 -1.26
CA LYS A 7 6.57 3.95 -2.00
C LYS A 7 5.52 2.91 -2.38
N ALA A 8 4.61 2.58 -1.46
CA ALA A 8 3.50 1.67 -1.74
C ALA A 8 2.59 2.20 -2.86
N SER A 9 2.27 3.49 -2.86
CA SER A 9 1.47 4.14 -3.91
C SER A 9 2.14 4.05 -5.28
N GLU A 10 3.46 4.25 -5.35
CA GLU A 10 4.21 4.05 -6.59
C GLU A 10 4.17 2.60 -7.07
N MET A 11 4.40 1.64 -6.16
CA MET A 11 4.36 0.22 -6.50
C MET A 11 2.97 -0.24 -6.96
N LEU A 12 1.91 0.26 -6.34
CA LEU A 12 0.53 -0.03 -6.73
C LEU A 12 0.18 0.47 -8.14
N ARG A 13 0.82 1.55 -8.61
CA ARG A 13 0.60 2.12 -9.94
C ARG A 13 1.53 1.55 -11.01
N LYS A 14 2.79 1.27 -10.65
CA LYS A 14 3.84 0.89 -11.60
C LYS A 14 4.03 -0.62 -11.74
N THR A 15 3.48 -1.42 -10.84
CA THR A 15 3.73 -2.87 -10.82
C THR A 15 2.44 -3.67 -10.74
N ASN A 16 2.54 -4.94 -11.10
CA ASN A 16 1.44 -5.89 -10.95
C ASN A 16 1.42 -6.65 -9.61
N LEU A 17 2.37 -6.36 -8.72
CA LEU A 17 2.52 -7.03 -7.43
C LEU A 17 1.22 -6.99 -6.63
N SER A 18 0.92 -8.08 -5.95
CA SER A 18 -0.22 -8.13 -5.05
C SER A 18 -0.05 -7.13 -3.90
N ILE A 19 -1.17 -6.72 -3.31
CA ILE A 19 -1.17 -5.82 -2.15
C ILE A 19 -0.37 -6.43 -0.99
N ILE A 20 -0.38 -7.76 -0.88
CA ILE A 20 0.37 -8.51 0.13
C ILE A 20 1.89 -8.37 -0.12
N GLU A 21 2.35 -8.62 -1.34
CA GLU A 21 3.76 -8.48 -1.71
C GLU A 21 4.26 -7.04 -1.50
N ILE A 22 3.45 -6.05 -1.85
CA ILE A 22 3.78 -4.64 -1.61
C ILE A 22 3.89 -4.36 -0.10
N ALA A 23 2.93 -4.85 0.70
CA ALA A 23 2.94 -4.65 2.15
C ALA A 23 4.20 -5.25 2.81
N LEU A 24 4.53 -6.50 2.45
CA LEU A 24 5.71 -7.19 2.96
C LEU A 24 7.00 -6.52 2.47
N GLY A 25 7.08 -6.16 1.20
CA GLY A 25 8.28 -5.56 0.58
C GLY A 25 8.63 -4.15 1.06
N ILE A 26 7.69 -3.43 1.69
CA ILE A 26 7.93 -2.13 2.32
C ILE A 26 8.04 -2.21 3.86
N GLY A 27 8.05 -3.43 4.41
CA GLY A 27 8.29 -3.70 5.82
C GLY A 27 7.08 -3.55 6.74
N TYR A 28 5.88 -3.95 6.28
CA TYR A 28 4.75 -4.24 7.17
C TYR A 28 4.65 -5.75 7.40
N ASP A 29 4.51 -6.17 8.66
CA ASP A 29 4.34 -7.57 9.03
C ASP A 29 2.95 -8.12 8.69
N SER A 30 1.96 -7.24 8.50
CA SER A 30 0.58 -7.61 8.19
C SER A 30 0.01 -6.77 7.05
N PRO A 31 -0.50 -7.40 5.98
CA PRO A 31 -1.22 -6.72 4.91
C PRO A 31 -2.45 -5.94 5.41
N SER A 32 -3.12 -6.44 6.46
CA SER A 32 -4.27 -5.76 7.07
C SER A 32 -3.85 -4.47 7.75
N HIS A 33 -2.76 -4.50 8.53
CA HIS A 33 -2.22 -3.31 9.16
C HIS A 33 -1.76 -2.28 8.11
N PHE A 34 -1.07 -2.74 7.06
CA PHE A 34 -0.73 -1.90 5.91
C PHE A 34 -1.98 -1.23 5.31
N ALA A 35 -3.05 -1.99 5.03
CA ALA A 35 -4.25 -1.46 4.42
C ALA A 35 -4.94 -0.39 5.29
N GLN A 36 -4.95 -0.59 6.61
CA GLN A 36 -5.48 0.40 7.57
C GLN A 36 -4.64 1.68 7.58
N VAL A 37 -3.31 1.56 7.66
CA VAL A 37 -2.40 2.71 7.66
C VAL A 37 -2.45 3.45 6.32
N PHE A 38 -2.42 2.71 5.21
CA PHE A 38 -2.52 3.28 3.87
C PHE A 38 -3.80 4.08 3.71
N ARG A 39 -4.95 3.52 4.11
CA ARG A 39 -6.24 4.22 4.07
C ARG A 39 -6.28 5.45 4.99
N ARG A 40 -5.69 5.38 6.18
CA ARG A 40 -5.60 6.53 7.08
C ARG A 40 -4.80 7.68 6.46
N VAL A 41 -3.79 7.37 5.66
CA VAL A 41 -2.90 8.38 5.04
C VAL A 41 -3.44 8.88 3.69
N THR A 42 -3.98 8.00 2.84
CA THR A 42 -4.42 8.34 1.47
C THR A 42 -5.92 8.54 1.33
N GLY A 43 -6.71 8.23 2.36
CA GLY A 43 -8.17 8.30 2.36
C GLY A 43 -8.87 7.06 1.78
N VAL A 44 -8.17 6.23 1.00
CA VAL A 44 -8.75 5.07 0.29
C VAL A 44 -7.94 3.79 0.51
N SER A 45 -8.56 2.62 0.30
CA SER A 45 -7.85 1.35 0.45
C SER A 45 -6.82 1.14 -0.67
N PRO A 46 -5.73 0.38 -0.45
CA PRO A 46 -4.74 0.07 -1.50
C PRO A 46 -5.36 -0.53 -2.77
N ARG A 47 -6.38 -1.39 -2.59
CA ARG A 47 -7.11 -2.02 -3.70
C ARG A 47 -7.92 -1.02 -4.51
N HIS A 48 -8.55 -0.06 -3.84
CA HIS A 48 -9.26 1.02 -4.51
C HIS A 48 -8.27 1.95 -5.21
N TYR A 49 -7.17 2.32 -4.52
CA TYR A 49 -6.13 3.18 -5.06
C TYR A 49 -5.51 2.65 -6.36
N ARG A 50 -5.37 1.33 -6.50
CA ARG A 50 -4.87 0.70 -7.74
C ARG A 50 -5.85 0.78 -8.92
N LYS A 51 -7.14 1.00 -8.65
CA LYS A 51 -8.17 1.11 -9.69
C LYS A 51 -8.47 2.56 -10.08
N LEU A 52 -7.87 3.53 -9.38
CA LEU A 52 -7.91 4.95 -9.72
C LEU A 52 -6.90 5.24 -10.83
#